data_AF-A0A921KL36-F1
#
_entry.id   AF-A0A921KL36-F1
#
_cell.length_a   1.000
_cell.length_b   1.000
_cell.length_c   1.000
_cell.angle_alpha   90.00
_cell.angle_beta   90.00
_cell.angle_gamma   90.00
#
_symmetry.space_group_name_H-M   'P 1'
#
loop_
_entity.id
_entity.type
_entity.pdbx_description
1 polymer ?
#
loop_
_entity_poly.entity_id
_entity_poly.type
_entity_poly.pdbx_seq_one_letter_code
_entity_poly.pdbx_strand_id
1 'polypeptide(L)'
;MLAVIRGAGDIASGIALRLFRAGMRVVMCDLARPTSIRRTVCFSEAIRLGETHVEGVRGVLCADAAGARAAAAAGDVAVLVDPEAACVRELAPDVLVDAILAKRNLGTARDMAPVVIGVGPGFTAPVDCDAAVETMRGHYLGRVYYEGSPLPDTAVPGLIGGYAGERVMRAPADGVFEPCVEIGAQVTAGDVCATVAGEPMRATIDGVVRGLLQAGVPVHKGMKCGDVDPRCHPEYIESASDKALAVGGGVLEAILALSAEKNAAAEKNVRVPDVLGPETVHTQHVNGSLSDEGFVSALVAELEAGRRVGVASLLATSGSMPRHEGARLAVLANESLVGTVGGGAIEQLAIERARAARSGGAPSLEWYHTGDAMACGGDALLAVRALTADDLPVLLAVREALLRDEPVCVTECWEDVAAPTIEVGPAVRLSAPTWDDTHATYREPVTAPSRLHVFGAGHVGAALVGLAAAAAGFEVHVYDDRPELAMRERLPQAATVNCGAFDDLAASAAIGPRDSVVVLTHGHAHDETVLLAVLARDVQPAYVGCIGSARKAALAREHLVASGVPQERVDAVAMPIGLAIGAVTPAEIALAIVAQLVRRRAERRGEGPGKGERA
;
A
#
# COMPACT_ATOMS: atom_id res chain seq x y z
N MET A 1 -2.47 11.82 8.20
CA MET A 1 -1.41 12.82 7.94
C MET A 1 -2.01 14.05 7.25
N LEU A 2 -1.62 15.26 7.64
CA LEU A 2 -1.93 16.54 7.00
C LEU A 2 -0.66 17.10 6.35
N ALA A 3 -0.73 17.37 5.05
CA ALA A 3 0.36 17.97 4.29
C ALA A 3 -0.05 19.37 3.81
N VAL A 4 0.82 20.36 4.04
CA VAL A 4 0.71 21.68 3.43
C VAL A 4 1.71 21.79 2.28
N ILE A 5 1.24 22.25 1.12
CA ILE A 5 2.07 22.47 -0.07
C ILE A 5 2.13 23.96 -0.37
N ARG A 6 3.33 24.54 -0.37
CA ARG A 6 3.57 25.90 -0.87
C ARG A 6 3.61 25.86 -2.40
N GLY A 7 2.70 26.57 -3.04
CA GLY A 7 2.43 26.54 -4.48
C GLY A 7 1.24 25.64 -4.83
N ALA A 8 0.45 26.02 -5.84
CA ALA A 8 -0.65 25.22 -6.40
C ALA A 8 -0.63 25.12 -7.94
N GLY A 9 0.52 25.40 -8.56
CA GLY A 9 0.75 25.21 -10.00
C GLY A 9 0.96 23.75 -10.43
N ASP A 10 1.43 23.53 -11.67
CA ASP A 10 1.49 22.21 -12.34
C ASP A 10 2.23 21.14 -11.51
N ILE A 11 3.44 21.44 -11.05
CA ILE A 11 4.24 20.48 -10.27
C ILE A 11 3.63 20.25 -8.88
N ALA A 12 3.19 21.32 -8.21
CA ALA A 12 2.55 21.21 -6.90
C ALA A 12 1.26 20.40 -6.96
N SER A 13 0.49 20.53 -8.04
CA SER A 13 -0.75 19.77 -8.26
C SER A 13 -0.46 18.29 -8.53
N GLY A 14 0.60 17.97 -9.27
CA GLY A 14 1.06 16.58 -9.39
C GLY A 14 1.49 15.95 -8.06
N ILE A 15 2.12 16.73 -7.18
CA ILE A 15 2.42 16.31 -5.80
C ILE A 15 1.12 16.09 -5.03
N ALA A 16 0.20 17.06 -5.03
CA ALA A 16 -1.09 16.97 -4.35
C ALA A 16 -1.88 15.72 -4.76
N LEU A 17 -1.95 15.40 -6.06
CA LEU A 17 -2.59 14.18 -6.56
C LEU A 17 -1.99 12.91 -5.95
N ARG A 18 -0.66 12.82 -5.87
CA ARG A 18 0.03 11.65 -5.30
C ARG A 18 -0.23 11.52 -3.80
N LEU A 19 -0.14 12.63 -3.06
CA LEU A 19 -0.38 12.62 -1.61
C LEU A 19 -1.85 12.31 -1.29
N PHE A 20 -2.77 12.92 -2.02
CA PHE A 20 -4.22 12.69 -1.88
C PHE A 20 -4.56 11.21 -2.16
N ARG A 21 -4.08 10.65 -3.28
CA ARG A 21 -4.29 9.24 -3.63
C ARG A 21 -3.62 8.26 -2.65
N ALA A 22 -2.61 8.71 -1.91
CA ALA A 22 -2.00 7.98 -0.80
C ALA A 22 -2.75 8.15 0.55
N GLY A 23 -3.91 8.81 0.56
CA GLY A 23 -4.76 8.99 1.74
C GLY A 23 -4.36 10.17 2.64
N MET A 24 -3.50 11.07 2.17
CA MET A 24 -3.13 12.26 2.94
C MET A 24 -4.13 13.40 2.72
N ARG A 25 -4.39 14.16 3.78
CA ARG A 25 -5.17 15.41 3.70
C ARG A 25 -4.26 16.52 3.17
N VAL A 26 -4.68 17.23 2.14
CA VAL A 26 -3.83 18.19 1.43
C VAL A 26 -4.41 19.59 1.52
N VAL A 27 -3.56 20.54 1.93
CA VAL A 27 -3.81 21.98 1.86
C VAL A 27 -2.73 22.60 0.96
N MET A 28 -3.13 23.44 0.01
CA MET A 28 -2.23 24.11 -0.92
C MET A 28 -2.34 25.62 -0.74
N CYS A 29 -1.22 26.33 -0.88
CA CYS A 29 -1.15 27.77 -0.75
C CYS A 29 -0.63 28.39 -2.06
N ASP A 30 -1.26 29.46 -2.56
CA ASP A 30 -0.79 30.15 -3.76
C ASP A 30 -1.06 31.67 -3.69
N LEU A 31 -0.65 32.39 -4.73
CA LEU A 31 -0.88 33.80 -4.95
C LEU A 31 -2.37 34.10 -5.21
N ALA A 32 -2.82 35.29 -4.83
CA ALA A 32 -4.18 35.78 -5.15
C ALA A 32 -4.46 35.83 -6.67
N ARG A 33 -3.40 35.96 -7.48
CA ARG A 33 -3.45 35.87 -8.94
C ARG A 33 -2.45 34.81 -9.39
N PRO A 34 -2.86 33.54 -9.48
CA PRO A 34 -1.97 32.46 -9.87
C PRO A 34 -1.38 32.66 -11.26
N THR A 35 -0.14 32.23 -11.44
CA THR A 35 0.62 32.35 -12.71
C THR A 35 0.81 30.99 -13.41
N SER A 36 0.04 29.98 -13.01
CA SER A 36 0.01 28.67 -13.63
C SER A 36 -0.52 28.76 -15.06
N ILE A 37 0.30 28.38 -16.05
CA ILE A 37 -0.15 28.38 -17.45
C ILE A 37 -1.00 27.15 -17.79
N ARG A 38 -0.74 25.98 -17.21
CA ARG A 38 -1.49 24.74 -17.48
C ARG A 38 -2.70 24.63 -16.54
N ARG A 39 -3.59 25.62 -16.63
CA ARG A 39 -4.68 25.87 -15.67
C ARG A 39 -5.61 24.67 -15.47
N THR A 40 -5.88 23.92 -16.53
CA THR A 40 -6.74 22.72 -16.53
C THR A 40 -6.23 21.59 -15.64
N VAL A 41 -4.96 21.62 -15.22
CA VAL A 41 -4.34 20.60 -14.35
C VAL A 41 -3.74 21.20 -13.07
N CYS A 42 -4.14 22.42 -12.71
CA CYS A 42 -3.64 23.10 -11.53
C CYS A 42 -4.75 23.37 -10.52
N PHE A 43 -4.54 22.99 -9.26
CA PHE A 43 -5.47 23.31 -8.17
C PHE A 43 -5.54 24.81 -7.88
N SER A 44 -4.53 25.60 -8.27
CA SER A 44 -4.57 27.06 -8.22
C SER A 44 -5.79 27.66 -8.92
N GLU A 45 -6.39 26.96 -9.89
CA GLU A 45 -7.55 27.46 -10.62
C GLU A 45 -8.80 27.61 -9.72
N ALA A 46 -8.85 26.89 -8.58
CA ALA A 46 -9.89 27.09 -7.57
C ALA A 46 -9.90 28.53 -7.02
N ILE A 47 -8.76 29.24 -7.00
CA ILE A 47 -8.70 30.64 -6.55
C ILE A 47 -9.55 31.55 -7.44
N ARG A 48 -9.63 31.24 -8.73
CA ARG A 48 -10.43 32.01 -9.70
C ARG A 48 -11.88 31.52 -9.78
N LEU A 49 -12.08 30.21 -9.69
CA LEU A 49 -13.37 29.56 -9.96
C LEU A 49 -14.18 29.23 -8.70
N GLY A 50 -13.58 29.35 -7.52
CA GLY A 50 -14.12 28.84 -6.25
C GLY A 50 -13.84 27.35 -6.04
N GLU A 51 -13.89 26.55 -7.11
CA GLU A 51 -13.51 25.13 -7.10
C GLU A 51 -12.95 24.69 -8.46
N THR A 52 -12.24 23.57 -8.47
CA THR A 52 -11.70 22.94 -9.69
C THR A 52 -11.61 21.42 -9.52
N HIS A 53 -11.49 20.69 -10.63
CA HIS A 53 -11.24 19.25 -10.62
C HIS A 53 -9.98 18.96 -11.43
N VAL A 54 -9.02 18.25 -10.83
CA VAL A 54 -7.80 17.80 -11.50
C VAL A 54 -7.78 16.27 -11.43
N GLU A 55 -7.87 15.61 -12.59
CA GLU A 55 -7.94 14.15 -12.69
C GLU A 55 -8.92 13.47 -11.70
N GLY A 56 -10.12 14.03 -11.60
CA GLY A 56 -11.19 13.53 -10.73
C GLY A 56 -11.06 13.89 -9.25
N VAL A 57 -9.98 14.58 -8.84
CA VAL A 57 -9.81 15.09 -7.48
C VAL A 57 -10.34 16.52 -7.40
N ARG A 58 -11.26 16.77 -6.48
CA ARG A 58 -11.86 18.09 -6.25
C ARG A 58 -10.94 18.95 -5.40
N GLY A 59 -10.72 20.18 -5.84
CA GLY A 59 -10.04 21.22 -5.09
C GLY A 59 -10.94 22.43 -4.86
N VAL A 60 -10.92 22.98 -3.66
CA VAL A 60 -11.83 24.04 -3.24
C VAL A 60 -11.09 25.22 -2.62
N LEU A 61 -11.50 26.44 -2.97
CA LEU A 61 -11.00 27.66 -2.35
C LEU A 61 -11.55 27.78 -0.93
N CYS A 62 -10.66 27.93 0.04
CA CYS A 62 -10.99 28.15 1.44
C CYS A 62 -10.70 29.60 1.83
N ALA A 63 -11.51 30.13 2.75
CA ALA A 63 -11.33 31.49 3.26
C ALA A 63 -10.16 31.61 4.25
N ASP A 64 -9.94 30.57 5.05
CA ASP A 64 -8.98 30.54 6.14
C ASP A 64 -8.48 29.11 6.44
N ALA A 65 -7.54 29.00 7.38
CA ALA A 65 -6.93 27.72 7.78
C ALA A 65 -7.96 26.74 8.40
N ALA A 66 -8.94 27.24 9.15
CA ALA A 66 -10.01 26.41 9.71
C ALA A 66 -10.87 25.78 8.61
N GLY A 67 -11.30 26.57 7.63
CA GLY A 67 -12.01 26.10 6.45
C GLY A 67 -11.18 25.11 5.63
N ALA A 68 -9.88 25.38 5.47
CA ALA A 68 -8.97 24.47 4.79
C ALA A 68 -8.84 23.11 5.51
N ARG A 69 -8.76 23.11 6.84
CA ARG A 69 -8.74 21.88 7.64
C ARG A 69 -10.03 21.08 7.46
N ALA A 70 -11.19 21.75 7.46
CA ALA A 70 -12.49 21.11 7.28
C ALA A 70 -12.64 20.49 5.89
N ALA A 71 -12.30 21.24 4.84
CA ALA A 71 -12.33 20.73 3.46
C ALA A 71 -11.38 19.53 3.26
N ALA A 72 -10.16 19.63 3.77
CA ALA A 72 -9.20 18.53 3.70
C ALA A 72 -9.65 17.29 4.48
N ALA A 73 -10.37 17.46 5.60
CA ALA A 73 -10.96 16.36 6.36
C ALA A 73 -12.17 15.72 5.65
N ALA A 74 -12.90 16.49 4.84
CA ALA A 74 -14.01 16.01 4.01
C ALA A 74 -13.56 15.27 2.74
N GLY A 75 -12.24 15.19 2.48
CA GLY A 75 -11.70 14.52 1.31
C GLY A 75 -11.56 15.41 0.08
N ASP A 76 -11.52 16.73 0.24
CA ASP A 76 -11.15 17.67 -0.84
C ASP A 76 -9.68 18.13 -0.72
N VAL A 77 -9.09 18.63 -1.80
CA VAL A 77 -7.84 19.41 -1.75
C VAL A 77 -8.19 20.86 -1.40
N ALA A 78 -7.80 21.32 -0.21
CA ALA A 78 -8.05 22.70 0.19
C ALA A 78 -7.04 23.65 -0.46
N VAL A 79 -7.49 24.78 -0.97
CA VAL A 79 -6.64 25.80 -1.62
C VAL A 79 -6.82 27.14 -0.92
N LEU A 80 -5.72 27.78 -0.53
CA LEU A 80 -5.69 29.06 0.17
C LEU A 80 -4.94 30.11 -0.66
N VAL A 81 -5.47 31.34 -0.64
CA VAL A 81 -4.71 32.53 -1.04
C VAL A 81 -3.81 32.93 0.13
N ASP A 82 -2.63 32.35 0.18
CA ASP A 82 -1.66 32.51 1.28
C ASP A 82 -0.23 32.37 0.75
N PRO A 83 0.30 33.38 0.04
CA PRO A 83 1.60 33.28 -0.64
C PRO A 83 2.78 33.01 0.31
N GLU A 84 2.65 33.38 1.57
CA GLU A 84 3.67 33.15 2.60
C GLU A 84 3.48 31.82 3.35
N ALA A 85 2.39 31.11 3.09
CA ALA A 85 1.91 29.94 3.82
C ALA A 85 1.88 30.16 5.34
N ALA A 86 1.36 31.33 5.75
CA ALA A 86 1.14 31.67 7.16
C ALA A 86 0.25 30.64 7.88
N CYS A 87 -0.65 29.97 7.14
CA CYS A 87 -1.52 28.92 7.64
C CYS A 87 -0.77 27.75 8.28
N VAL A 88 0.51 27.53 7.94
CA VAL A 88 1.33 26.43 8.51
C VAL A 88 1.36 26.49 10.04
N ARG A 89 1.42 27.70 10.62
CA ARG A 89 1.46 27.88 12.08
C ARG A 89 0.18 27.41 12.77
N GLU A 90 -0.97 27.67 12.15
CA GLU A 90 -2.28 27.30 12.69
C GLU A 90 -2.66 25.85 12.35
N LEU A 91 -2.29 25.41 11.14
CA LEU A 91 -2.56 24.06 10.69
C LEU A 91 -1.68 23.01 11.38
N ALA A 92 -0.47 23.41 11.79
CA ALA A 92 0.55 22.53 12.37
C ALA A 92 0.65 21.21 11.60
N PRO A 93 0.97 21.25 10.29
CA PRO A 93 0.95 20.08 9.45
C PRO A 93 2.06 19.09 9.84
N ASP A 94 1.82 17.81 9.55
CA ASP A 94 2.84 16.77 9.71
C ASP A 94 3.96 16.94 8.67
N VAL A 95 3.60 17.46 7.49
CA VAL A 95 4.49 17.64 6.35
C VAL A 95 4.31 19.03 5.74
N LEU A 96 5.42 19.71 5.46
CA LEU A 96 5.47 20.89 4.59
C LEU A 96 6.25 20.55 3.31
N VAL A 97 5.66 20.80 2.15
CA VAL A 97 6.33 20.69 0.86
C VAL A 97 6.43 22.06 0.22
N ASP A 98 7.63 22.54 -0.10
CA ASP A 98 7.79 23.73 -0.93
C ASP A 98 7.93 23.36 -2.40
N ALA A 99 6.88 23.64 -3.17
CA ALA A 99 6.79 23.41 -4.60
C ALA A 99 6.56 24.71 -5.40
N ILE A 100 6.96 25.87 -4.85
CA ILE A 100 6.87 27.17 -5.54
C ILE A 100 7.79 27.20 -6.77
N LEU A 101 8.91 26.45 -6.73
CA LEU A 101 9.93 26.38 -7.77
C LEU A 101 10.60 27.73 -8.07
N ALA A 102 10.79 28.55 -7.04
CA ALA A 102 11.42 29.87 -7.12
C ALA A 102 12.92 29.84 -7.51
N LYS A 103 13.54 28.65 -7.60
CA LYS A 103 14.97 28.43 -7.90
C LYS A 103 15.93 28.93 -6.81
N ARG A 104 15.36 29.39 -5.70
CA ARG A 104 16.02 29.84 -4.47
C ARG A 104 15.05 29.63 -3.31
N ASN A 105 15.57 29.41 -2.12
CA ASN A 105 14.77 29.36 -0.91
C ASN A 105 14.18 30.76 -0.61
N LEU A 106 12.87 30.86 -0.42
CA LEU A 106 12.15 32.11 -0.13
C LEU A 106 11.67 32.21 1.33
N GLY A 107 12.20 31.38 2.23
CA GLY A 107 11.85 31.41 3.66
C GLY A 107 11.40 30.06 4.22
N THR A 108 11.56 28.98 3.47
CA THR A 108 11.29 27.62 3.94
C THR A 108 12.43 27.17 4.84
N ALA A 109 12.08 26.66 6.02
CA ALA A 109 13.04 26.18 7.00
C ALA A 109 12.59 24.83 7.57
N ARG A 110 13.56 24.04 8.02
CA ARG A 110 13.36 22.68 8.54
C ARG A 110 12.48 22.58 9.78
N ASP A 111 12.30 23.68 10.50
CA ASP A 111 11.52 23.76 11.73
C ASP A 111 10.05 24.12 11.48
N MET A 112 9.65 24.34 10.23
CA MET A 112 8.27 24.71 9.90
C MET A 112 7.26 23.55 10.02
N ALA A 113 7.72 22.30 9.95
CA ALA A 113 6.91 21.10 10.14
C ALA A 113 7.80 19.92 10.57
N PRO A 114 7.22 18.84 11.13
CA PRO A 114 7.97 17.63 11.43
C PRO A 114 8.67 17.01 10.22
N VAL A 115 8.19 17.18 8.99
CA VAL A 115 8.91 16.81 7.77
C VAL A 115 8.84 17.97 6.79
N VAL A 116 9.99 18.49 6.37
CA VAL A 116 10.06 19.60 5.39
C VAL A 116 10.77 19.14 4.12
N ILE A 117 10.11 19.27 2.97
CA ILE A 117 10.63 18.83 1.67
C ILE A 117 10.72 20.02 0.71
N GLY A 118 11.91 20.25 0.15
CA GLY A 118 12.13 21.25 -0.89
C GLY A 118 12.05 20.62 -2.29
N VAL A 119 11.36 21.26 -3.24
CA VAL A 119 11.22 20.72 -4.59
C VAL A 119 12.03 21.56 -5.58
N GLY A 120 13.02 20.93 -6.20
CA GLY A 120 13.85 21.51 -7.25
C GLY A 120 15.02 22.35 -6.75
N PRO A 121 15.74 23.02 -7.68
CA PRO A 121 16.90 23.84 -7.34
C PRO A 121 16.55 24.97 -6.36
N GLY A 122 17.53 25.33 -5.54
CA GLY A 122 17.39 26.36 -4.50
C GLY A 122 17.17 25.81 -3.10
N PHE A 123 17.06 24.48 -2.95
CA PHE A 123 17.00 23.77 -1.68
C PHE A 123 18.18 22.83 -1.52
N THR A 124 18.70 22.76 -0.30
CA THR A 124 19.79 21.87 0.10
C THR A 124 19.36 21.07 1.32
N ALA A 125 19.42 19.75 1.26
CA ALA A 125 19.21 18.89 2.40
C ALA A 125 20.58 18.56 3.06
N PRO A 126 20.67 18.45 4.40
CA PRO A 126 19.65 18.76 5.40
C PRO A 126 19.75 20.22 5.92
N VAL A 127 19.96 21.20 5.04
CA VAL A 127 20.18 22.62 5.42
C VAL A 127 18.86 23.38 5.44
N ASP A 128 18.22 23.52 4.29
CA ASP A 128 16.95 24.25 4.11
C ASP A 128 15.73 23.38 4.44
N CYS A 129 15.84 22.08 4.17
CA CYS A 129 14.78 21.08 4.24
C CYS A 129 15.36 19.73 4.70
N ASP A 130 14.52 18.80 5.13
CA ASP A 130 14.95 17.44 5.50
C ASP A 130 15.28 16.58 4.27
N ALA A 131 14.61 16.84 3.14
CA ALA A 131 14.93 16.23 1.86
C ALA A 131 14.62 17.20 0.71
N ALA A 132 15.37 17.07 -0.38
CA ALA A 132 15.16 17.84 -1.61
C ALA A 132 14.87 16.90 -2.80
N VAL A 133 13.90 17.26 -3.66
CA VAL A 133 13.48 16.42 -4.79
C VAL A 133 13.92 16.99 -6.14
N GLU A 134 14.51 16.16 -6.98
CA GLU A 134 14.96 16.53 -8.32
C GLU A 134 13.79 16.82 -9.27
N THR A 135 13.91 17.90 -10.04
CA THR A 135 12.90 18.31 -11.03
C THR A 135 13.43 18.36 -12.46
N MET A 136 14.74 18.24 -12.67
CA MET A 136 15.34 18.18 -14.00
C MET A 136 14.91 16.90 -14.71
N ARG A 137 14.48 17.02 -15.97
CA ARG A 137 14.15 15.84 -16.79
C ARG A 137 15.44 15.07 -17.11
N GLY A 138 15.40 13.75 -16.96
CA GLY A 138 16.55 12.88 -17.18
C GLY A 138 16.57 11.74 -16.16
N HIS A 139 17.73 11.11 -16.00
CA HIS A 139 17.91 9.94 -15.13
C HIS A 139 17.57 10.17 -13.65
N TYR A 140 17.58 11.43 -13.20
CA TYR A 140 17.41 11.78 -11.80
C TYR A 140 16.03 12.37 -11.50
N LEU A 141 15.15 12.54 -12.48
CA LEU A 141 13.85 13.16 -12.27
C LEU A 141 13.06 12.45 -11.15
N GLY A 142 12.66 13.20 -10.12
CA GLY A 142 11.95 12.68 -8.96
C GLY A 142 12.85 12.02 -7.91
N ARG A 143 14.17 11.94 -8.11
CA ARG A 143 15.10 11.43 -7.09
C ARG A 143 15.07 12.30 -5.84
N VAL A 144 15.09 11.64 -4.69
CA VAL A 144 15.19 12.27 -3.37
C VAL A 144 16.67 12.41 -2.98
N TYR A 145 17.05 13.60 -2.52
CA TYR A 145 18.32 13.89 -1.92
C TYR A 145 18.11 14.18 -0.43
N TYR A 146 18.65 13.32 0.43
CA TYR A 146 18.71 13.54 1.88
C TYR A 146 19.96 14.32 2.29
N GLU A 147 20.96 14.33 1.41
CA GLU A 147 22.16 15.17 1.49
C GLU A 147 22.43 15.79 0.11
N GLY A 148 22.71 17.09 0.08
CA GLY A 148 22.99 17.85 -1.14
C GLY A 148 21.76 18.55 -1.73
N SER A 149 21.88 18.97 -2.99
CA SER A 149 20.90 19.82 -3.67
C SER A 149 20.53 19.25 -5.05
N PRO A 150 19.28 19.44 -5.52
CA PRO A 150 18.91 19.20 -6.91
C PRO A 150 19.77 20.00 -7.88
N LEU A 151 19.83 19.52 -9.13
CA LEU A 151 20.63 20.16 -10.18
C LEU A 151 20.23 21.64 -10.38
N PRO A 152 21.20 22.55 -10.59
CA PRO A 152 20.94 23.97 -10.83
C PRO A 152 19.99 24.19 -12.01
N ASP A 153 19.29 25.33 -11.99
CA ASP A 153 18.42 25.71 -13.10
C ASP A 153 19.24 25.96 -14.37
N THR A 154 18.95 25.22 -15.43
CA THR A 154 19.61 25.38 -16.72
C THR A 154 18.96 26.47 -17.57
N ALA A 155 17.80 27.02 -17.14
CA ALA A 155 16.94 27.93 -17.89
C ALA A 155 16.41 27.38 -19.25
N VAL A 156 16.78 26.14 -19.61
CA VAL A 156 16.36 25.46 -20.83
C VAL A 156 15.18 24.53 -20.50
N PRO A 157 14.00 24.73 -21.11
CA PRO A 157 12.88 23.80 -20.94
C PRO A 157 13.24 22.41 -21.47
N GLY A 158 12.82 21.36 -20.77
CA GLY A 158 13.05 20.00 -21.24
C GLY A 158 12.26 19.67 -22.52
N LEU A 159 12.81 18.72 -23.28
CA LEU A 159 12.28 18.26 -24.56
C LEU A 159 10.89 17.63 -24.43
N ILE A 160 9.98 18.00 -25.34
CA ILE A 160 8.68 17.37 -25.55
C ILE A 160 8.48 17.24 -27.06
N GLY A 161 8.30 16.01 -27.56
CA GLY A 161 8.13 15.77 -29.00
C GLY A 161 9.27 16.32 -29.88
N GLY A 162 10.49 16.42 -29.34
CA GLY A 162 11.65 16.97 -30.04
C GLY A 162 11.90 18.47 -29.85
N TYR A 163 11.00 19.21 -29.19
CA TYR A 163 11.10 20.66 -28.98
C TYR A 163 11.37 21.04 -27.53
N ALA A 164 12.19 22.06 -27.29
CA ALA A 164 12.60 22.51 -25.96
C ALA A 164 12.07 23.92 -25.66
N GLY A 165 12.85 24.96 -25.98
CA GLY A 165 12.48 26.36 -25.74
C GLY A 165 11.41 26.86 -26.70
N GLU A 166 11.39 26.31 -27.91
CA GLU A 166 10.51 26.67 -29.03
C GLU A 166 9.04 26.38 -28.74
N ARG A 167 8.73 25.59 -27.70
CA ARG A 167 7.35 25.32 -27.32
C ARG A 167 6.78 26.33 -26.32
N VAL A 168 7.62 27.18 -25.74
CA VAL A 168 7.25 28.09 -24.66
C VAL A 168 6.97 29.48 -25.23
N MET A 169 5.74 29.95 -25.04
CA MET A 169 5.34 31.30 -25.44
C MET A 169 5.63 32.28 -24.29
N ARG A 170 6.27 33.41 -24.64
CA ARG A 170 6.71 34.43 -23.69
C ARG A 170 6.13 35.80 -24.04
N ALA A 171 5.82 36.58 -23.01
CA ALA A 171 5.30 37.94 -23.18
C ALA A 171 6.26 38.80 -24.02
N PRO A 172 5.79 39.49 -25.08
CA PRO A 172 6.63 40.33 -25.94
C PRO A 172 7.01 41.66 -25.28
N ALA A 173 6.20 42.15 -24.34
CA ALA A 173 6.34 43.41 -23.63
C ALA A 173 5.87 43.29 -22.16
N ASP A 174 6.06 44.35 -21.38
CA ASP A 174 5.42 44.52 -20.08
C ASP A 174 3.96 44.97 -20.29
N GLY A 175 3.02 44.42 -19.52
CA GLY A 175 1.62 44.82 -19.64
C GLY A 175 0.63 43.82 -19.07
N VAL A 176 -0.64 43.97 -19.44
CA VAL A 176 -1.71 43.04 -19.10
C VAL A 176 -1.81 41.96 -20.17
N PHE A 177 -1.87 40.70 -19.76
CA PHE A 177 -2.03 39.55 -20.64
C PHE A 177 -3.49 39.39 -21.10
N GLU A 178 -3.70 39.28 -22.41
CA GLU A 178 -5.01 39.10 -23.02
C GLU A 178 -4.97 37.91 -24.00
N PRO A 179 -5.54 36.73 -23.64
CA PRO A 179 -5.55 35.57 -24.52
C PRO A 179 -6.43 35.80 -25.75
N CYS A 180 -5.97 35.34 -26.92
CA CYS A 180 -6.73 35.34 -28.17
C CYS A 180 -7.28 33.94 -28.53
N VAL A 181 -6.78 32.91 -27.85
CA VAL A 181 -7.19 31.50 -28.00
C VAL A 181 -7.38 30.86 -26.62
N GLU A 182 -8.01 29.69 -26.58
CA GLU A 182 -8.18 28.89 -25.36
C GLU A 182 -7.18 27.73 -25.27
N ILE A 183 -6.98 27.19 -24.07
CA ILE A 183 -6.29 25.91 -23.88
C ILE A 183 -7.06 24.82 -24.66
N GLY A 184 -6.32 24.00 -25.41
CA GLY A 184 -6.87 23.00 -26.32
C GLY A 184 -6.97 23.46 -27.78
N ALA A 185 -6.79 24.75 -28.07
CA ALA A 185 -6.77 25.25 -29.45
C ALA A 185 -5.59 24.66 -30.25
N GLN A 186 -5.85 24.25 -31.48
CA GLN A 186 -4.80 23.93 -32.45
C GLN A 186 -4.24 25.23 -33.05
N VAL A 187 -2.92 25.32 -33.12
CA VAL A 187 -2.19 26.49 -33.64
C VAL A 187 -1.09 26.06 -34.58
N THR A 188 -0.82 26.90 -35.58
CA THR A 188 0.33 26.83 -36.48
C THR A 188 1.37 27.86 -36.04
N ALA A 189 2.65 27.59 -36.29
CA ALA A 189 3.70 28.56 -36.07
C ALA A 189 3.37 29.90 -36.77
N GLY A 190 3.38 30.98 -36.00
CA GLY A 190 3.01 32.33 -36.44
C GLY A 190 1.61 32.78 -36.01
N ASP A 191 0.71 31.88 -35.60
CA ASP A 191 -0.62 32.24 -35.11
C ASP A 191 -0.53 33.11 -33.85
N VAL A 192 -1.41 34.11 -33.72
CA VAL A 192 -1.48 34.98 -32.53
C VAL A 192 -2.26 34.27 -31.44
N CYS A 193 -1.58 33.93 -30.34
CA CYS A 193 -2.20 33.24 -29.21
C CYS A 193 -2.65 34.19 -28.10
N ALA A 194 -2.02 35.36 -27.97
CA ALA A 194 -2.39 36.41 -27.02
C ALA A 194 -1.84 37.77 -27.44
N THR A 195 -2.27 38.82 -26.75
CA THR A 195 -1.68 40.16 -26.81
C THR A 195 -1.20 40.62 -25.43
N VAL A 196 -0.13 41.42 -25.40
CA VAL A 196 0.34 42.12 -24.21
C VAL A 196 0.60 43.57 -24.58
N ALA A 197 -0.12 44.50 -23.97
CA ALA A 197 -0.06 45.94 -24.32
C ALA A 197 -0.25 46.21 -25.83
N GLY A 198 -1.07 45.41 -26.50
CA GLY A 198 -1.31 45.48 -27.95
C GLY A 198 -0.26 44.78 -28.83
N GLU A 199 0.83 44.27 -28.26
CA GLU A 199 1.83 43.50 -29.00
C GLU A 199 1.44 42.00 -29.09
N PRO A 200 1.48 41.37 -30.29
CA PRO A 200 1.06 39.99 -30.46
C PRO A 200 2.11 38.98 -29.95
N MET A 201 1.68 38.07 -29.08
CA MET A 201 2.42 36.86 -28.70
C MET A 201 2.02 35.71 -29.63
N ARG A 202 2.98 35.19 -30.41
CA ARG A 202 2.73 34.18 -31.44
C ARG A 202 3.19 32.78 -31.03
N ALA A 203 2.51 31.75 -31.53
CA ALA A 203 3.00 30.38 -31.49
C ALA A 203 4.30 30.26 -32.31
N THR A 204 5.28 29.57 -31.76
CA THR A 204 6.60 29.35 -32.39
C THR A 204 6.72 27.99 -33.06
N ILE A 205 5.76 27.09 -32.79
CA ILE A 205 5.65 25.75 -33.35
C ILE A 205 4.18 25.41 -33.58
N ASP A 206 3.95 24.41 -34.42
CA ASP A 206 2.63 23.80 -34.60
C ASP A 206 2.28 22.93 -33.39
N GLY A 207 1.00 22.86 -33.03
CA GLY A 207 0.53 21.93 -32.01
C GLY A 207 -0.76 22.35 -31.33
N VAL A 208 -0.95 21.84 -30.11
CA VAL A 208 -2.08 22.18 -29.25
C VAL A 208 -1.63 23.10 -28.14
N VAL A 209 -2.31 24.22 -27.92
CA VAL A 209 -2.06 25.11 -26.77
C VAL A 209 -2.37 24.35 -25.49
N ARG A 210 -1.35 23.90 -24.76
CA ARG A 210 -1.50 23.10 -23.54
C ARG A 210 -1.59 23.97 -22.29
N GLY A 211 -0.94 25.13 -22.32
CA GLY A 211 -1.00 26.09 -21.24
C GLY A 211 -1.09 27.51 -21.77
N LEU A 212 -1.91 28.32 -21.11
CA LEU A 212 -2.07 29.74 -21.39
C LEU A 212 -2.54 30.44 -20.11
N LEU A 213 -1.91 31.58 -19.78
CA LEU A 213 -2.38 32.45 -18.70
C LEU A 213 -3.82 32.91 -18.95
N GLN A 214 -4.51 33.21 -17.86
CA GLN A 214 -5.82 33.85 -17.87
C GLN A 214 -5.71 35.35 -18.20
N ALA A 215 -6.79 35.91 -18.74
CA ALA A 215 -6.88 37.34 -19.01
C ALA A 215 -6.68 38.19 -17.74
N GLY A 216 -6.05 39.35 -17.87
CA GLY A 216 -5.92 40.32 -16.78
C GLY A 216 -4.69 40.13 -15.89
N VAL A 217 -3.85 39.12 -16.14
CA VAL A 217 -2.60 38.91 -15.38
C VAL A 217 -1.55 39.93 -15.81
N PRO A 218 -0.95 40.70 -14.88
CA PRO A 218 0.21 41.54 -15.18
C PRO A 218 1.42 40.65 -15.49
N VAL A 219 2.08 40.90 -16.62
CA VAL A 219 3.25 40.17 -17.08
C VAL A 219 4.38 41.13 -17.43
N HIS A 220 5.61 40.65 -17.32
CA HIS A 220 6.80 41.37 -17.79
C HIS A 220 7.35 40.71 -19.06
N LYS A 221 8.09 41.45 -19.88
CA LYS A 221 8.74 40.96 -21.08
C LYS A 221 9.58 39.72 -20.78
N GLY A 222 9.39 38.68 -21.60
CA GLY A 222 10.07 37.39 -21.43
C GLY A 222 9.44 36.45 -20.40
N MET A 223 8.44 36.88 -19.63
CA MET A 223 7.67 36.02 -18.72
C MET A 223 7.02 34.89 -19.51
N LYS A 224 7.05 33.67 -18.97
CA LYS A 224 6.38 32.52 -19.58
C LYS A 224 4.87 32.66 -19.42
N CYS A 225 4.15 32.74 -20.54
CA CYS A 225 2.71 32.98 -20.54
C CYS A 225 1.89 31.86 -21.20
N GLY A 226 2.55 30.91 -21.87
CA GLY A 226 1.91 29.72 -22.38
C GLY A 226 2.89 28.66 -22.88
N ASP A 227 2.37 27.50 -23.26
CA ASP A 227 3.12 26.47 -23.96
C ASP A 227 2.26 25.68 -24.95
N VAL A 228 2.88 25.30 -26.06
CA VAL A 228 2.30 24.45 -27.09
C VAL A 228 2.83 23.02 -26.90
N ASP A 229 1.97 22.01 -27.02
CA ASP A 229 2.37 20.61 -27.06
C ASP A 229 2.44 20.15 -28.53
N PRO A 230 3.65 19.86 -29.06
CA PRO A 230 3.84 19.51 -30.48
C PRO A 230 3.34 18.12 -30.83
N ARG A 231 2.93 17.31 -29.85
CA ARG A 231 2.48 15.94 -30.09
C ARG A 231 1.01 15.88 -30.52
N CYS A 232 0.30 17.01 -30.46
CA CYS A 232 -1.07 17.15 -30.94
C CYS A 232 -2.09 16.17 -30.34
N HIS A 233 -1.90 15.79 -29.07
CA HIS A 233 -2.83 14.99 -28.29
C HIS A 233 -3.68 15.90 -27.39
N PRO A 234 -4.95 16.19 -27.75
CA PRO A 234 -5.80 17.10 -26.98
C PRO A 234 -6.03 16.64 -25.54
N GLU A 235 -6.06 15.33 -25.28
CA GLU A 235 -6.25 14.72 -23.96
C GLU A 235 -5.13 15.09 -22.96
N TYR A 236 -3.96 15.54 -23.43
CA TYR A 236 -2.86 15.95 -22.55
C TYR A 236 -3.10 17.28 -21.85
N ILE A 237 -4.12 18.05 -22.24
CA ILE A 237 -4.50 19.26 -21.52
C ILE A 237 -5.16 18.94 -20.18
N GLU A 238 -5.73 17.74 -20.00
CA GLU A 238 -6.49 17.34 -18.80
C GLU A 238 -5.69 16.42 -17.85
N SER A 239 -4.45 16.07 -18.21
CA SER A 239 -3.61 15.16 -17.44
C SER A 239 -2.35 15.83 -16.91
N ALA A 240 -2.04 15.53 -15.64
CA ALA A 240 -0.81 15.93 -15.00
C ALA A 240 0.38 15.38 -15.78
N SER A 241 1.44 16.18 -15.89
CA SER A 241 2.61 15.74 -16.66
C SER A 241 3.35 14.60 -15.97
N ASP A 242 3.97 13.73 -16.77
CA ASP A 242 4.96 12.73 -16.32
C ASP A 242 5.96 13.30 -15.30
N LYS A 243 6.45 14.52 -15.53
CA LYS A 243 7.34 15.24 -14.62
C LYS A 243 6.67 15.61 -13.30
N ALA A 244 5.45 16.13 -13.33
CA ALA A 244 4.70 16.44 -12.11
C ALA A 244 4.45 15.17 -11.28
N LEU A 245 4.09 14.07 -11.94
CA LEU A 245 3.86 12.77 -11.31
C LEU A 245 5.13 12.13 -10.74
N ALA A 246 6.26 12.23 -11.43
CA ALA A 246 7.55 11.71 -10.97
C ALA A 246 8.06 12.50 -9.75
N VAL A 247 7.96 13.83 -9.79
CA VAL A 247 8.29 14.69 -8.64
C VAL A 247 7.36 14.39 -7.46
N GLY A 248 6.06 14.23 -7.71
CA GLY A 248 5.11 13.79 -6.67
C GLY A 248 5.45 12.43 -6.06
N GLY A 249 5.94 11.49 -6.87
CA GLY A 249 6.46 10.20 -6.39
C GLY A 249 7.65 10.36 -5.45
N GLY A 250 8.63 11.19 -5.83
CA GLY A 250 9.79 11.50 -4.98
C GLY A 250 9.40 12.18 -3.66
N VAL A 251 8.45 13.11 -3.70
CA VAL A 251 7.93 13.73 -2.46
C VAL A 251 7.27 12.69 -1.56
N LEU A 252 6.44 11.80 -2.12
CA LEU A 252 5.81 10.74 -1.34
C LEU A 252 6.84 9.77 -0.73
N GLU A 253 7.86 9.37 -1.50
CA GLU A 253 8.99 8.57 -1.02
C GLU A 253 9.69 9.24 0.18
N ALA A 254 10.03 10.53 0.04
CA ALA A 254 10.68 11.30 1.09
C ALA A 254 9.84 11.37 2.37
N ILE A 255 8.53 11.58 2.26
CA ILE A 255 7.62 11.59 3.41
C ILE A 255 7.63 10.26 4.14
N LEU A 256 7.49 9.15 3.41
CA LEU A 256 7.40 7.81 4.00
C LEU A 256 8.71 7.44 4.71
N ALA A 257 9.86 7.72 4.08
CA ALA A 257 11.17 7.47 4.66
C ALA A 257 11.40 8.28 5.94
N LEU A 258 11.20 9.61 5.89
CA LEU A 258 11.46 10.51 7.01
C LEU A 258 10.47 10.32 8.15
N SER A 259 9.22 9.97 7.85
CA SER A 259 8.22 9.68 8.88
C SER A 259 8.54 8.38 9.61
N ALA A 260 9.03 7.35 8.92
CA ALA A 260 9.50 6.11 9.55
C ALA A 260 10.73 6.35 10.44
N GLU A 261 11.71 7.13 9.98
CA GLU A 261 12.91 7.48 10.75
C GLU A 261 12.58 8.34 11.99
N LYS A 262 11.69 9.34 11.86
CA LYS A 262 11.30 10.20 12.97
C LYS A 262 10.44 9.45 13.99
N ASN A 263 9.62 8.49 13.58
CA ASN A 263 8.95 7.58 14.50
C ASN A 263 9.96 6.69 15.25
N ALA A 264 10.94 6.10 14.55
CA ALA A 264 11.99 5.28 15.15
C ALA A 264 12.96 6.09 16.05
N ALA A 265 13.16 7.39 15.77
CA ALA A 265 13.99 8.29 16.57
C ALA A 265 13.23 8.87 17.78
N ALA A 266 11.92 9.13 17.64
CA ALA A 266 11.05 9.50 18.75
C ALA A 266 11.02 8.35 19.79
N GLU A 267 10.92 7.11 19.35
CA GLU A 267 11.02 5.92 20.21
C GLU A 267 12.36 5.79 20.96
N LYS A 268 13.46 6.38 20.43
CA LYS A 268 14.79 6.34 21.05
C LYS A 268 15.12 7.51 21.99
N ASN A 269 14.39 8.64 21.90
CA ASN A 269 14.72 9.88 22.63
C ASN A 269 13.73 10.26 23.75
N VAL A 270 12.80 9.39 24.12
CA VAL A 270 11.98 9.60 25.32
C VAL A 270 12.81 9.32 26.57
N ARG A 271 13.39 10.36 27.17
CA ARG A 271 13.57 10.39 28.64
C ARG A 271 12.22 10.75 29.24
N VAL A 272 11.54 9.74 29.77
CA VAL A 272 10.25 9.86 30.46
C VAL A 272 10.46 10.69 31.74
N PRO A 273 9.79 11.85 31.91
CA PRO A 273 9.50 12.35 33.24
C PRO A 273 8.54 11.33 33.88
N ASP A 274 8.94 10.82 35.03
CA ASP A 274 8.11 9.95 35.87
C ASP A 274 6.68 10.51 35.92
N VAL A 275 5.67 9.65 35.68
CA VAL A 275 4.20 9.87 35.71
C VAL A 275 3.49 9.74 34.33
N LEU A 276 3.01 8.51 34.06
CA LEU A 276 1.79 8.06 33.30
C LEU A 276 2.04 6.95 32.24
N GLY A 277 1.69 5.70 32.61
CA GLY A 277 1.07 4.64 31.77
C GLY A 277 1.90 3.87 30.73
N PRO A 278 1.84 2.51 30.64
CA PRO A 278 2.58 1.74 29.64
C PRO A 278 1.92 1.78 28.25
N GLU A 279 2.65 2.28 27.25
CA GLU A 279 2.28 2.17 25.83
C GLU A 279 2.42 0.73 25.33
N THR A 280 1.46 0.33 24.52
CA THR A 280 1.13 -1.05 24.18
C THR A 280 1.77 -1.42 22.83
N VAL A 281 2.76 -2.34 22.82
CA VAL A 281 3.55 -2.69 21.63
C VAL A 281 2.89 -3.83 20.85
N HIS A 282 2.39 -3.60 19.63
CA HIS A 282 1.95 -4.68 18.74
C HIS A 282 3.16 -5.32 18.04
N THR A 283 3.39 -6.62 18.23
CA THR A 283 4.39 -7.36 17.44
C THR A 283 3.86 -7.54 16.01
N GLN A 284 4.45 -6.82 15.04
CA GLN A 284 4.14 -6.98 13.63
C GLN A 284 4.46 -8.41 13.18
N HIS A 285 3.54 -9.01 12.39
CA HIS A 285 3.59 -10.33 11.72
C HIS A 285 2.86 -11.53 12.33
N VAL A 286 2.10 -11.38 13.43
CA VAL A 286 1.32 -12.50 13.99
C VAL A 286 -0.17 -12.31 13.73
N ASN A 287 -0.81 -13.28 13.07
CA ASN A 287 -2.18 -13.16 12.55
C ASN A 287 -3.28 -13.41 13.60
N GLY A 288 -2.93 -13.76 14.84
CA GLY A 288 -3.90 -13.96 15.92
C GLY A 288 -4.82 -15.15 15.65
N SER A 289 -4.25 -16.33 15.40
CA SER A 289 -4.97 -17.60 15.16
C SER A 289 -4.19 -18.75 15.78
N LEU A 290 -4.89 -19.81 16.21
CA LEU A 290 -4.22 -21.03 16.68
C LEU A 290 -3.53 -21.81 15.56
N SER A 291 -3.81 -21.51 14.29
CA SER A 291 -3.09 -22.04 13.14
C SER A 291 -1.79 -21.28 12.81
N ASP A 292 -1.48 -20.22 13.57
CA ASP A 292 -0.23 -19.46 13.46
C ASP A 292 0.75 -19.94 14.53
N GLU A 293 1.81 -20.64 14.11
CA GLU A 293 2.83 -21.17 15.03
C GLU A 293 3.50 -20.06 15.85
N GLY A 294 3.74 -18.88 15.26
CA GLY A 294 4.33 -17.75 15.97
C GLY A 294 3.42 -17.21 17.07
N PHE A 295 2.10 -17.21 16.83
CA PHE A 295 1.10 -16.86 17.85
C PHE A 295 1.16 -17.86 19.01
N VAL A 296 1.06 -19.15 18.71
CA VAL A 296 1.05 -20.21 19.74
C VAL A 296 2.35 -20.22 20.52
N SER A 297 3.51 -20.06 19.86
CA SER A 297 4.82 -20.01 20.51
C SER A 297 4.99 -18.81 21.43
N ALA A 298 4.44 -17.65 21.08
CA ALA A 298 4.43 -16.48 21.97
C ALA A 298 3.63 -16.74 23.27
N LEU A 299 2.48 -17.41 23.16
CA LEU A 299 1.68 -17.81 24.33
C LEU A 299 2.41 -18.83 25.19
N VAL A 300 2.96 -19.89 24.56
CA VAL A 300 3.70 -20.94 25.25
C VAL A 300 4.88 -20.36 26.03
N ALA A 301 5.65 -19.45 25.43
CA ALA A 301 6.81 -18.85 26.08
C ALA A 301 6.47 -18.07 27.37
N GLU A 302 5.32 -17.39 27.41
CA GLU A 302 4.84 -16.73 28.63
C GLU A 302 4.44 -17.74 29.71
N LEU A 303 3.69 -18.78 29.33
CA LEU A 303 3.21 -19.80 30.26
C LEU A 303 4.35 -20.67 30.81
N GLU A 304 5.33 -21.06 29.99
CA GLU A 304 6.54 -21.76 30.42
C GLU A 304 7.34 -20.95 31.44
N ALA A 305 7.30 -19.61 31.33
CA ALA A 305 7.91 -18.70 32.28
C ALA A 305 7.02 -18.38 33.50
N GLY A 306 5.90 -19.11 33.67
CA GLY A 306 4.98 -18.96 34.80
C GLY A 306 4.13 -17.69 34.76
N ARG A 307 4.05 -17.01 33.61
CA ARG A 307 3.28 -15.77 33.45
C ARG A 307 1.91 -16.06 32.83
N ARG A 308 0.89 -15.31 33.26
CA ARG A 308 -0.46 -15.39 32.69
C ARG A 308 -0.54 -14.52 31.43
N VAL A 309 -1.35 -14.95 30.47
CA VAL A 309 -1.62 -14.19 29.25
C VAL A 309 -3.10 -13.88 29.17
N GLY A 310 -3.47 -12.63 28.93
CA GLY A 310 -4.87 -12.29 28.68
C GLY A 310 -5.20 -12.53 27.21
N VAL A 311 -6.28 -13.26 26.90
CA VAL A 311 -6.67 -13.55 25.52
C VAL A 311 -8.12 -13.17 25.30
N ALA A 312 -8.37 -12.49 24.19
CA ALA A 312 -9.68 -12.19 23.64
C ALA A 312 -9.85 -12.93 22.30
N SER A 313 -10.95 -13.66 22.14
CA SER A 313 -11.25 -14.51 20.99
C SER A 313 -12.62 -14.17 20.41
N LEU A 314 -12.74 -14.07 19.08
CA LEU A 314 -14.03 -14.07 18.40
C LEU A 314 -14.49 -15.51 18.18
N LEU A 315 -15.54 -15.94 18.88
CA LEU A 315 -16.05 -17.32 18.79
C LEU A 315 -17.13 -17.46 17.70
N ALA A 316 -17.91 -16.41 17.48
CA ALA A 316 -18.97 -16.31 16.48
C ALA A 316 -19.05 -14.89 15.93
N THR A 317 -19.41 -14.71 14.67
CA THR A 317 -19.69 -13.40 14.05
C THR A 317 -20.96 -13.44 13.23
N SER A 318 -21.64 -12.31 13.13
CA SER A 318 -22.80 -12.10 12.25
C SER A 318 -22.59 -10.80 11.47
N GLY A 319 -23.17 -10.69 10.28
CA GLY A 319 -23.06 -9.48 9.46
C GLY A 319 -21.62 -9.19 8.99
N SER A 320 -21.31 -7.91 8.79
CA SER A 320 -20.05 -7.49 8.18
C SER A 320 -19.01 -7.14 9.24
N MET A 321 -18.18 -8.11 9.63
CA MET A 321 -17.06 -7.92 10.56
C MET A 321 -15.69 -7.86 9.85
N PRO A 322 -14.73 -7.03 10.28
CA PRO A 322 -13.38 -6.97 9.69
C PRO A 322 -12.57 -8.27 9.83
N ARG A 323 -12.84 -9.01 10.91
CA ARG A 323 -12.30 -10.35 11.17
C ARG A 323 -13.46 -11.26 11.58
N HIS A 324 -13.26 -12.56 11.39
CA HIS A 324 -14.25 -13.60 11.62
C HIS A 324 -13.84 -14.51 12.77
N GLU A 325 -14.62 -15.55 13.01
CA GLU A 325 -14.41 -16.55 14.05
C GLU A 325 -12.98 -17.12 14.02
N GLY A 326 -12.38 -17.27 15.20
CA GLY A 326 -10.98 -17.71 15.36
C GLY A 326 -9.95 -16.60 15.37
N ALA A 327 -10.33 -15.36 15.08
CA ALA A 327 -9.46 -14.21 15.32
C ALA A 327 -9.24 -14.00 16.83
N ARG A 328 -7.99 -13.79 17.22
CA ARG A 328 -7.55 -13.64 18.61
C ARG A 328 -6.59 -12.48 18.79
N LEU A 329 -6.69 -11.86 19.96
CA LEU A 329 -5.74 -10.89 20.49
C LEU A 329 -5.26 -11.37 21.86
N ALA A 330 -3.95 -11.35 22.07
CA ALA A 330 -3.32 -11.69 23.33
C ALA A 330 -2.55 -10.49 23.90
N VAL A 331 -2.69 -10.27 25.20
CA VAL A 331 -1.94 -9.29 26.00
C VAL A 331 -0.92 -10.07 26.82
N LEU A 332 0.37 -9.92 26.50
CA LEU A 332 1.45 -10.59 27.22
C LEU A 332 1.77 -9.87 28.54
N ALA A 333 2.62 -10.46 29.39
CA ALA A 333 2.93 -9.88 30.69
C ALA A 333 3.66 -8.53 30.62
N ASN A 334 4.40 -8.28 29.54
CA ASN A 334 5.10 -7.03 29.27
C ASN A 334 4.21 -5.97 28.59
N GLU A 335 2.89 -6.16 28.57
CA GLU A 335 1.92 -5.28 27.89
C GLU A 335 2.01 -5.24 26.36
N SER A 336 2.85 -6.09 25.75
CA SER A 336 2.83 -6.25 24.29
C SER A 336 1.58 -7.02 23.84
N LEU A 337 1.13 -6.68 22.63
CA LEU A 337 -0.02 -7.28 21.97
C LEU A 337 0.43 -8.19 20.84
N VAL A 338 -0.19 -9.37 20.79
CA VAL A 338 0.01 -10.35 19.73
C VAL A 338 -1.35 -10.69 19.12
N GLY A 339 -1.48 -10.58 17.80
CA GLY A 339 -2.76 -10.80 17.10
C GLY A 339 -3.70 -9.58 17.11
N THR A 340 -4.88 -9.77 16.52
CA THR A 340 -5.93 -8.75 16.40
C THR A 340 -7.30 -9.40 16.23
N VAL A 341 -8.35 -8.75 16.75
CA VAL A 341 -9.76 -9.14 16.55
C VAL A 341 -10.46 -8.30 15.48
N GLY A 342 -9.76 -7.37 14.82
CA GLY A 342 -10.24 -6.66 13.63
C GLY A 342 -10.20 -5.14 13.69
N GLY A 343 -9.68 -4.54 14.76
CA GLY A 343 -9.53 -3.09 14.88
C GLY A 343 -10.78 -2.35 15.37
N GLY A 344 -10.68 -1.03 15.56
CA GLY A 344 -11.81 -0.19 16.00
C GLY A 344 -12.17 -0.33 17.48
N ALA A 345 -13.43 -0.07 17.83
CA ALA A 345 -13.89 -0.07 19.23
C ALA A 345 -13.87 -1.46 19.89
N ILE A 346 -14.18 -2.52 19.12
CA ILE A 346 -14.10 -3.90 19.61
C ILE A 346 -12.67 -4.30 19.97
N GLU A 347 -11.66 -3.81 19.24
CA GLU A 347 -10.25 -4.07 19.55
C GLU A 347 -9.85 -3.45 20.88
N GLN A 348 -10.24 -2.20 21.14
CA GLN A 348 -9.93 -1.52 22.41
C GLN A 348 -10.59 -2.24 23.59
N LEU A 349 -11.86 -2.64 23.43
CA LEU A 349 -12.58 -3.44 24.43
C LEU A 349 -11.89 -4.79 24.68
N ALA A 350 -11.47 -5.47 23.61
CA ALA A 350 -10.75 -6.73 23.70
C ALA A 350 -9.42 -6.58 24.45
N ILE A 351 -8.63 -5.54 24.15
CA ILE A 351 -7.37 -5.23 24.85
C ILE A 351 -7.62 -4.96 26.33
N GLU A 352 -8.58 -4.09 26.66
CA GLU A 352 -8.89 -3.73 28.05
C GLU A 352 -9.32 -4.96 28.86
N ARG A 353 -10.26 -5.74 28.33
CA ARG A 353 -10.77 -6.94 29.01
C ARG A 353 -9.70 -8.02 29.12
N ALA A 354 -8.90 -8.25 28.07
CA ALA A 354 -7.80 -9.21 28.12
C ALA A 354 -6.74 -8.81 29.16
N ARG A 355 -6.37 -7.52 29.22
CA ARG A 355 -5.47 -6.97 30.24
C ARG A 355 -6.02 -7.17 31.66
N ALA A 356 -7.32 -6.94 31.85
CA ALA A 356 -7.99 -7.18 33.13
C ALA A 356 -7.98 -8.66 33.50
N ALA A 357 -8.34 -9.55 32.58
CA ALA A 357 -8.33 -11.01 32.80
C ALA A 357 -6.93 -11.51 33.19
N ARG A 358 -5.88 -11.07 32.48
CA ARG A 358 -4.48 -11.37 32.81
C ARG A 358 -4.12 -11.02 34.26
N SER A 359 -4.66 -9.89 34.74
CA SER A 359 -4.44 -9.34 36.08
C SER A 359 -5.34 -9.95 37.16
N GLY A 360 -6.13 -10.98 36.85
CA GLY A 360 -7.02 -11.66 37.80
C GLY A 360 -8.51 -11.34 37.64
N GLY A 361 -8.89 -10.59 36.61
CA GLY A 361 -10.29 -10.44 36.22
C GLY A 361 -10.93 -11.79 35.86
N ALA A 362 -12.23 -11.93 36.14
CA ALA A 362 -12.99 -13.12 35.76
C ALA A 362 -13.09 -13.24 34.23
N PRO A 363 -13.14 -14.47 33.68
CA PRO A 363 -13.44 -14.65 32.27
C PRO A 363 -14.83 -14.12 31.92
N SER A 364 -15.04 -13.78 30.65
CA SER A 364 -16.32 -13.30 30.16
C SER A 364 -16.61 -13.82 28.75
N LEU A 365 -17.90 -13.92 28.43
CA LEU A 365 -18.43 -14.32 27.14
C LEU A 365 -19.65 -13.46 26.83
N GLU A 366 -19.60 -12.65 25.78
CA GLU A 366 -20.66 -11.68 25.50
C GLU A 366 -20.81 -11.40 24.00
N TRP A 367 -22.05 -11.29 23.53
CA TRP A 367 -22.35 -10.76 22.20
C TRP A 367 -22.15 -9.24 22.19
N TYR A 368 -21.23 -8.79 21.36
CA TYR A 368 -20.96 -7.39 21.12
C TYR A 368 -21.64 -6.96 19.81
N HIS A 369 -22.56 -6.01 19.92
CA HIS A 369 -23.32 -5.44 18.81
C HIS A 369 -22.68 -4.12 18.39
N THR A 370 -22.20 -4.04 17.14
CA THR A 370 -21.41 -2.88 16.68
C THR A 370 -22.24 -1.61 16.44
N GLY A 371 -23.56 -1.73 16.20
CA GLY A 371 -24.51 -0.62 16.02
C GLY A 371 -24.14 0.38 14.91
N ASP A 372 -25.03 1.35 14.64
CA ASP A 372 -24.83 2.40 13.60
C ASP A 372 -23.64 3.35 13.86
N ALA A 373 -22.92 3.17 14.97
CA ALA A 373 -21.76 3.99 15.36
C ALA A 373 -20.44 3.52 14.72
N MET A 374 -20.39 2.31 14.15
CA MET A 374 -19.25 1.82 13.38
C MET A 374 -19.63 1.61 11.91
N ALA A 375 -18.69 1.89 11.00
CA ALA A 375 -18.89 1.72 9.55
C ALA A 375 -19.13 0.25 9.10
N CYS A 376 -19.10 -0.70 10.05
CA CYS A 376 -19.35 -2.13 9.87
C CYS A 376 -20.45 -2.56 10.85
N GLY A 377 -21.62 -2.97 10.35
CA GLY A 377 -22.80 -3.33 11.15
C GLY A 377 -22.94 -4.83 11.42
N GLY A 378 -21.91 -5.48 11.96
CA GLY A 378 -21.94 -6.90 12.32
C GLY A 378 -21.94 -7.15 13.83
N ASP A 379 -22.28 -8.35 14.28
CA ASP A 379 -22.16 -8.73 15.70
C ASP A 379 -20.99 -9.70 15.89
N ALA A 380 -20.40 -9.73 17.07
CA ALA A 380 -19.40 -10.74 17.42
C ALA A 380 -19.54 -11.24 18.85
N LEU A 381 -19.47 -12.55 19.02
CA LEU A 381 -19.35 -13.21 20.32
C LEU A 381 -17.88 -13.13 20.77
N LEU A 382 -17.63 -12.23 21.72
CA LEU A 382 -16.31 -11.98 22.29
C LEU A 382 -16.13 -12.78 23.57
N ALA A 383 -15.16 -13.70 23.55
CA ALA A 383 -14.75 -14.46 24.71
C ALA A 383 -13.42 -13.95 25.24
N VAL A 384 -13.32 -13.71 26.54
CA VAL A 384 -12.11 -13.20 27.19
C VAL A 384 -11.75 -14.05 28.38
N ARG A 385 -10.50 -14.51 28.46
CA ARG A 385 -9.98 -15.25 29.61
C ARG A 385 -8.49 -15.03 29.80
N ALA A 386 -7.98 -15.43 30.97
CA ALA A 386 -6.55 -15.61 31.16
C ALA A 386 -6.15 -17.04 30.81
N LEU A 387 -5.08 -17.19 30.04
CA LEU A 387 -4.33 -18.43 29.91
C LEU A 387 -3.41 -18.59 31.12
N THR A 388 -3.33 -19.80 31.66
CA THR A 388 -2.50 -20.17 32.82
C THR A 388 -1.66 -21.41 32.52
N ALA A 389 -0.89 -21.87 33.51
CA ALA A 389 -0.11 -23.09 33.41
C ALA A 389 -0.97 -24.34 33.10
N ASP A 390 -2.27 -24.32 33.43
CA ASP A 390 -3.19 -25.43 33.15
C ASP A 390 -3.48 -25.56 31.65
N ASP A 391 -3.35 -24.48 30.89
CA ASP A 391 -3.56 -24.45 29.43
C ASP A 391 -2.31 -24.85 28.63
N LEU A 392 -1.14 -24.81 29.27
CA LEU A 392 0.15 -25.05 28.61
C LEU A 392 0.23 -26.40 27.87
N PRO A 393 -0.25 -27.54 28.43
CA PRO A 393 -0.20 -28.82 27.72
C PRO A 393 -0.94 -28.81 26.38
N VAL A 394 -2.08 -28.11 26.32
CA VAL A 394 -2.89 -28.00 25.10
C VAL A 394 -2.17 -27.17 24.05
N LEU A 395 -1.59 -26.01 24.43
CA LEU A 395 -0.85 -25.17 23.50
C LEU A 395 0.44 -25.84 23.01
N LEU A 396 1.12 -26.62 23.85
CA LEU A 396 2.27 -27.43 23.45
C LEU A 396 1.88 -28.48 22.40
N ALA A 397 0.79 -29.20 22.62
CA ALA A 397 0.28 -30.18 21.68
C ALA A 397 -0.16 -29.54 20.35
N VAL A 398 -0.80 -28.36 20.40
CA VAL A 398 -1.12 -27.57 19.19
C VAL A 398 0.16 -27.17 18.44
N ARG A 399 1.16 -26.63 19.13
CA ARG A 399 2.45 -26.25 18.53
C ARG A 399 3.14 -27.46 17.88
N GLU A 400 3.17 -28.58 18.58
CA GLU A 400 3.77 -29.83 18.06
C GLU A 400 3.05 -30.33 16.81
N ALA A 401 1.71 -30.27 16.80
CA ALA A 401 0.92 -30.63 15.64
C ALA A 401 1.21 -29.71 14.43
N LEU A 402 1.29 -28.39 14.64
CA LEU A 402 1.68 -27.43 13.59
C LEU A 402 3.07 -27.72 13.02
N LEU A 403 4.06 -27.97 13.87
CA LEU A 403 5.43 -28.30 13.45
C LEU A 403 5.51 -29.61 12.66
N ARG A 404 4.59 -30.55 12.92
CA ARG A 404 4.48 -31.83 12.21
C ARG A 404 3.55 -31.78 10.99
N ASP A 405 2.91 -30.65 10.72
CA ASP A 405 1.81 -30.52 9.76
C ASP A 405 0.71 -31.57 9.98
N GLU A 406 0.43 -31.87 11.26
CA GLU A 406 -0.63 -32.77 11.70
C GLU A 406 -1.90 -31.94 12.01
N PRO A 407 -3.01 -32.13 11.28
CA PRO A 407 -4.26 -31.45 11.58
C PRO A 407 -4.84 -31.87 12.93
N VAL A 408 -5.23 -30.90 13.75
CA VAL A 408 -5.91 -31.12 15.05
C VAL A 408 -7.13 -30.23 15.17
N CYS A 409 -7.98 -30.49 16.17
CA CYS A 409 -9.13 -29.65 16.49
C CYS A 409 -9.00 -29.15 17.92
N VAL A 410 -9.08 -27.84 18.11
CA VAL A 410 -9.15 -27.23 19.44
C VAL A 410 -10.62 -27.02 19.79
N THR A 411 -11.01 -27.45 20.98
CA THR A 411 -12.37 -27.25 21.52
C THR A 411 -12.29 -26.40 22.77
N GLU A 412 -13.05 -25.32 22.84
CA GLU A 412 -13.23 -24.51 24.05
C GLU A 412 -14.66 -24.69 24.55
N CYS A 413 -14.84 -25.04 25.83
CA CYS A 413 -16.16 -25.17 26.45
C CYS A 413 -16.37 -24.03 27.45
N TRP A 414 -17.50 -23.33 27.27
CA TRP A 414 -17.88 -22.13 28.02
C TRP A 414 -19.24 -22.30 28.74
N GLU A 415 -19.68 -23.54 28.99
CA GLU A 415 -20.89 -23.81 29.80
C GLU A 415 -20.79 -23.17 31.20
N ASP A 416 -19.61 -23.27 31.82
CA ASP A 416 -19.24 -22.46 32.98
C ASP A 416 -18.29 -21.34 32.56
N VAL A 417 -18.85 -20.14 32.36
CA VAL A 417 -18.09 -18.95 31.98
C VAL A 417 -17.03 -18.57 33.03
N ALA A 418 -17.21 -18.95 34.30
CA ALA A 418 -16.21 -18.64 35.33
C ALA A 418 -14.96 -19.53 35.22
N ALA A 419 -15.08 -20.70 34.58
CA ALA A 419 -14.01 -21.69 34.44
C ALA A 419 -14.05 -22.37 33.04
N PRO A 420 -13.83 -21.62 31.96
CA PRO A 420 -13.82 -22.18 30.62
C PRO A 420 -12.66 -23.17 30.47
N THR A 421 -12.90 -24.25 29.72
CA THR A 421 -11.90 -25.28 29.46
C THR A 421 -11.47 -25.28 28.00
N ILE A 422 -10.24 -25.71 27.75
CA ILE A 422 -9.69 -25.89 26.42
C ILE A 422 -9.10 -27.29 26.29
N GLU A 423 -9.36 -27.94 25.16
CA GLU A 423 -8.84 -29.26 24.85
C GLU A 423 -8.40 -29.33 23.40
N VAL A 424 -7.41 -30.18 23.11
CA VAL A 424 -7.00 -30.54 21.76
C VAL A 424 -7.33 -32.00 21.49
N GLY A 425 -7.97 -32.23 20.35
CA GLY A 425 -8.35 -33.56 19.90
C GLY A 425 -7.96 -33.81 18.45
N PRO A 426 -8.28 -35.01 17.93
CA PRO A 426 -8.04 -35.33 16.53
C PRO A 426 -8.80 -34.37 15.60
N ALA A 427 -8.30 -34.20 14.38
CA ALA A 427 -8.98 -33.40 13.37
C ALA A 427 -10.44 -33.84 13.18
N VAL A 428 -11.34 -32.88 13.26
CA VAL A 428 -12.75 -33.06 12.93
C VAL A 428 -12.99 -32.43 11.57
N ARG A 429 -13.93 -32.98 10.78
CA ARG A 429 -14.28 -32.42 9.47
C ARG A 429 -15.08 -31.12 9.66
N LEU A 430 -14.37 -30.02 9.89
CA LEU A 430 -14.87 -28.66 9.97
C LEU A 430 -14.18 -27.82 8.89
N SER A 431 -14.98 -27.06 8.14
CA SER A 431 -14.51 -26.13 7.09
C SER A 431 -13.91 -24.84 7.67
N ALA A 432 -14.41 -24.44 8.83
CA ALA A 432 -14.10 -23.20 9.52
C ALA A 432 -14.35 -23.38 11.02
N PRO A 433 -13.91 -22.44 11.87
CA PRO A 433 -14.28 -22.47 13.27
C PRO A 433 -15.79 -22.30 13.46
N THR A 434 -16.35 -22.93 14.50
CA THR A 434 -17.79 -22.97 14.74
C THR A 434 -18.10 -22.77 16.22
N TRP A 435 -19.19 -22.06 16.50
CA TRP A 435 -19.79 -21.93 17.82
C TRP A 435 -21.11 -22.69 17.88
N ASP A 436 -21.33 -23.44 18.96
CA ASP A 436 -22.60 -24.08 19.30
C ASP A 436 -23.21 -23.40 20.52
N ASP A 437 -24.27 -22.63 20.30
CA ASP A 437 -25.02 -21.94 21.36
C ASP A 437 -25.67 -22.90 22.37
N THR A 438 -25.95 -24.15 21.98
CA THR A 438 -26.66 -25.13 22.83
C THR A 438 -25.77 -25.63 23.97
N HIS A 439 -24.51 -25.89 23.66
CA HIS A 439 -23.51 -26.44 24.60
C HIS A 439 -22.42 -25.42 24.92
N ALA A 440 -22.61 -24.14 24.56
CA ALA A 440 -21.62 -23.08 24.69
C ALA A 440 -20.20 -23.53 24.29
N THR A 441 -20.10 -24.24 23.15
CA THR A 441 -18.87 -24.92 22.74
C THR A 441 -18.35 -24.32 21.44
N TYR A 442 -17.09 -23.90 21.46
CA TYR A 442 -16.35 -23.46 20.29
C TYR A 442 -15.44 -24.58 19.77
N ARG A 443 -15.34 -24.74 18.46
CA ARG A 443 -14.43 -25.70 17.81
C ARG A 443 -13.67 -25.03 16.68
N GLU A 444 -12.36 -25.21 16.64
CA GLU A 444 -11.48 -24.66 15.61
C GLU A 444 -10.60 -25.75 15.00
N PRO A 445 -10.65 -25.96 13.67
CA PRO A 445 -9.65 -26.76 12.99
C PRO A 445 -8.32 -26.00 12.97
N VAL A 446 -7.28 -26.62 13.53
CA VAL A 446 -5.92 -26.07 13.56
C VAL A 446 -5.03 -26.84 12.59
N THR A 447 -4.42 -26.12 11.67
CA THR A 447 -3.59 -26.71 10.62
C THR A 447 -2.41 -25.80 10.29
N ALA A 448 -1.26 -26.38 9.94
CA ALA A 448 -0.08 -25.58 9.59
C ALA A 448 -0.36 -24.65 8.38
N PRO A 449 0.36 -23.52 8.25
CA PRO A 449 0.28 -22.65 7.07
C PRO A 449 0.47 -23.43 5.78
N SER A 450 -0.25 -23.04 4.72
CA SER A 450 -0.04 -23.63 3.40
C SER A 450 1.34 -23.24 2.88
N ARG A 451 2.12 -24.21 2.39
CA ARG A 451 3.41 -23.92 1.77
C ARG A 451 3.20 -23.43 0.34
N LEU A 452 4.04 -22.49 -0.08
CA LEU A 452 4.12 -21.99 -1.45
C LEU A 452 5.49 -22.31 -2.02
N HIS A 453 5.53 -23.18 -3.03
CA HIS A 453 6.75 -23.52 -3.77
C HIS A 453 6.85 -22.62 -5.00
N VAL A 454 7.86 -21.75 -5.04
CA VAL A 454 8.10 -20.81 -6.13
C VAL A 454 9.32 -21.27 -6.92
N PHE A 455 9.10 -21.78 -8.12
CA PHE A 455 10.16 -22.14 -9.07
C PHE A 455 10.46 -20.93 -9.96
N GLY A 456 11.51 -20.18 -9.62
CA GLY A 456 11.93 -18.97 -10.32
C GLY A 456 12.09 -17.79 -9.36
N ALA A 457 13.32 -17.36 -9.13
CA ALA A 457 13.75 -16.24 -8.29
C ALA A 457 14.04 -14.94 -9.09
N GLY A 458 13.47 -14.84 -10.30
CA GLY A 458 13.50 -13.62 -11.11
C GLY A 458 12.71 -12.48 -10.48
N HIS A 459 12.57 -11.36 -11.19
CA HIS A 459 11.90 -10.14 -10.67
C HIS A 459 10.48 -10.40 -10.16
N VAL A 460 9.67 -11.20 -10.87
CA VAL A 460 8.31 -11.56 -10.45
C VAL A 460 8.34 -12.48 -9.23
N GLY A 461 9.24 -13.47 -9.22
CA GLY A 461 9.39 -14.40 -8.09
C GLY A 461 9.80 -13.69 -6.80
N ALA A 462 10.76 -12.77 -6.87
CA ALA A 462 11.18 -11.97 -5.71
C ALA A 462 10.03 -11.10 -5.17
N ALA A 463 9.27 -10.44 -6.05
CA ALA A 463 8.08 -9.67 -5.65
C ALA A 463 6.99 -10.56 -5.01
N LEU A 464 6.78 -11.75 -5.58
CA LEU A 464 5.82 -12.74 -5.06
C LEU A 464 6.20 -13.23 -3.66
N VAL A 465 7.48 -13.54 -3.42
CA VAL A 465 7.96 -14.03 -2.12
C VAL A 465 7.62 -13.05 -1.01
N GLY A 466 7.95 -11.77 -1.19
CA GLY A 466 7.67 -10.74 -0.19
C GLY A 466 6.17 -10.61 0.11
N LEU A 467 5.34 -10.57 -0.94
CA LEU A 467 3.89 -10.41 -0.77
C LEU A 467 3.22 -11.66 -0.20
N ALA A 468 3.58 -12.86 -0.68
CA ALA A 468 2.97 -14.12 -0.27
C ALA A 468 3.29 -14.46 1.19
N ALA A 469 4.54 -14.26 1.62
CA ALA A 469 4.96 -14.48 3.00
C ALA A 469 4.32 -13.46 3.95
N ALA A 470 4.53 -12.15 3.68
CA ALA A 470 4.16 -11.11 4.63
C ALA A 470 2.65 -10.81 4.68
N ALA A 471 1.97 -10.84 3.54
CA ALA A 471 0.57 -10.40 3.45
C ALA A 471 -0.44 -11.54 3.37
N ALA A 472 -0.05 -12.70 2.82
CA ALA A 472 -0.97 -13.82 2.60
C ALA A 472 -0.72 -15.03 3.52
N GLY A 473 0.35 -15.01 4.33
CA GLY A 473 0.65 -16.04 5.34
C GLY A 473 1.02 -17.39 4.74
N PHE A 474 1.74 -17.41 3.61
CA PHE A 474 2.33 -18.63 3.06
C PHE A 474 3.74 -18.84 3.63
N GLU A 475 4.10 -20.09 3.92
CA GLU A 475 5.49 -20.48 4.11
C GLU A 475 6.13 -20.67 2.72
N VAL A 476 7.00 -19.74 2.31
CA VAL A 476 7.49 -19.68 0.92
C VAL A 476 8.83 -20.39 0.76
N HIS A 477 8.88 -21.40 -0.09
CA HIS A 477 10.10 -22.10 -0.50
C HIS A 477 10.46 -21.75 -1.94
N VAL A 478 11.68 -21.27 -2.17
CA VAL A 478 12.12 -20.78 -3.49
C VAL A 478 13.15 -21.73 -4.10
N TYR A 479 13.04 -21.91 -5.42
CA TYR A 479 13.87 -22.80 -6.22
C TYR A 479 14.31 -22.06 -7.49
N ASP A 480 15.61 -21.96 -7.78
CA ASP A 480 16.12 -21.39 -9.04
C ASP A 480 17.46 -22.05 -9.41
N ASP A 481 17.79 -22.09 -10.70
CA ASP A 481 19.04 -22.66 -11.21
C ASP A 481 20.21 -21.65 -11.22
N ARG A 482 19.92 -20.37 -10.99
CA ARG A 482 20.90 -19.28 -11.02
C ARG A 482 21.34 -18.90 -9.61
N PRO A 483 22.63 -19.11 -9.26
CA PRO A 483 23.14 -18.84 -7.91
C PRO A 483 23.07 -17.37 -7.54
N GLU A 484 23.19 -16.45 -8.50
CA GLU A 484 23.07 -15.01 -8.28
C GLU A 484 21.64 -14.57 -7.94
N LEU A 485 20.64 -15.42 -8.18
CA LEU A 485 19.26 -15.11 -7.84
C LEU A 485 18.78 -15.85 -6.59
N ALA A 486 19.20 -17.11 -6.42
CA ALA A 486 18.87 -17.96 -5.28
C ALA A 486 19.71 -17.64 -4.03
N MET A 487 19.65 -16.39 -3.56
CA MET A 487 20.38 -15.92 -2.38
C MET A 487 19.42 -15.50 -1.26
N ARG A 488 19.73 -15.91 -0.02
CA ARG A 488 18.88 -15.60 1.14
C ARG A 488 18.83 -14.10 1.44
N GLU A 489 19.91 -13.38 1.14
CA GLU A 489 20.01 -11.92 1.26
C GLU A 489 19.05 -11.20 0.30
N ARG A 490 18.77 -11.78 -0.87
CA ARG A 490 17.80 -11.23 -1.85
C ARG A 490 16.36 -11.58 -1.51
N LEU A 491 16.16 -12.68 -0.79
CA LEU A 491 14.85 -13.26 -0.49
C LEU A 491 14.71 -13.50 1.02
N PRO A 492 14.85 -12.45 1.86
CA PRO A 492 14.91 -12.62 3.31
C PRO A 492 13.62 -13.19 3.92
N GLN A 493 12.48 -13.05 3.22
CA GLN A 493 11.18 -13.58 3.65
C GLN A 493 10.93 -15.05 3.23
N ALA A 494 11.82 -15.66 2.43
CA ALA A 494 11.67 -17.06 2.06
C ALA A 494 12.08 -17.98 3.23
N ALA A 495 11.26 -19.00 3.52
CA ALA A 495 11.59 -20.05 4.48
C ALA A 495 12.87 -20.77 4.05
N THR A 496 12.93 -21.22 2.79
CA THR A 496 14.13 -21.81 2.18
C THR A 496 14.39 -21.22 0.80
N VAL A 497 15.68 -21.13 0.43
CA VAL A 497 16.12 -20.76 -0.92
C VAL A 497 17.06 -21.86 -1.41
N ASN A 498 16.67 -22.53 -2.49
CA ASN A 498 17.37 -23.71 -3.02
C ASN A 498 17.90 -23.40 -4.42
N CYS A 499 19.18 -23.69 -4.64
CA CYS A 499 19.86 -23.46 -5.92
C CYS A 499 20.28 -24.80 -6.56
N GLY A 500 19.92 -25.03 -7.82
CA GLY A 500 20.22 -26.28 -8.52
C GLY A 500 19.41 -26.46 -9.81
N ALA A 501 19.62 -27.56 -10.52
CA ALA A 501 18.87 -27.85 -11.74
C ALA A 501 17.37 -28.09 -11.42
N PHE A 502 16.47 -27.55 -12.26
CA PHE A 502 15.03 -27.54 -11.97
C PHE A 502 14.39 -28.93 -11.90
N ASP A 503 14.92 -29.92 -12.62
CA ASP A 503 14.53 -31.32 -12.54
C ASP A 503 14.81 -31.91 -11.15
N ASP A 504 16.03 -31.73 -10.65
CA ASP A 504 16.45 -32.17 -9.31
C ASP A 504 15.67 -31.42 -8.21
N LEU A 505 15.51 -30.11 -8.36
CA LEU A 505 14.78 -29.27 -7.40
C LEU A 505 13.29 -29.65 -7.35
N ALA A 506 12.64 -29.88 -8.50
CA ALA A 506 11.23 -30.25 -8.54
C ALA A 506 10.99 -31.68 -8.02
N ALA A 507 11.91 -32.61 -8.26
CA ALA A 507 11.85 -33.96 -7.73
C ALA A 507 12.03 -33.99 -6.20
N SER A 508 12.98 -33.22 -5.67
CA SER A 508 13.30 -33.18 -4.23
C SER A 508 12.37 -32.29 -3.40
N ALA A 509 11.60 -31.39 -4.02
CA ALA A 509 10.65 -30.54 -3.32
C ALA A 509 9.60 -31.38 -2.57
N ALA A 510 9.48 -31.14 -1.26
CA ALA A 510 8.50 -31.76 -0.38
C ALA A 510 7.13 -31.09 -0.56
N ILE A 511 6.48 -31.35 -1.70
CA ILE A 511 5.17 -30.81 -2.06
C ILE A 511 4.07 -31.77 -1.59
N GLY A 512 3.20 -31.30 -0.70
CA GLY A 512 2.03 -31.98 -0.17
C GLY A 512 0.69 -31.50 -0.77
N PRO A 513 -0.43 -32.12 -0.39
CA PRO A 513 -1.75 -31.90 -1.00
C PRO A 513 -2.40 -30.55 -0.63
N ARG A 514 -1.86 -29.86 0.37
CA ARG A 514 -2.29 -28.53 0.83
C ARG A 514 -1.45 -27.40 0.23
N ASP A 515 -0.36 -27.75 -0.46
CA ASP A 515 0.65 -26.79 -0.90
C ASP A 515 0.30 -26.21 -2.26
N SER A 516 0.83 -25.02 -2.54
CA SER A 516 0.66 -24.36 -3.83
C SER A 516 1.99 -24.30 -4.56
N VAL A 517 1.97 -24.52 -5.86
CA VAL A 517 3.14 -24.45 -6.73
C VAL A 517 2.96 -23.32 -7.74
N VAL A 518 3.98 -22.49 -7.86
CA VAL A 518 4.02 -21.36 -8.80
C VAL A 518 5.30 -21.45 -9.62
N VAL A 519 5.14 -21.57 -10.94
CA VAL A 519 6.22 -21.73 -11.92
C VAL A 519 6.45 -20.41 -12.64
N LEU A 520 7.62 -19.81 -12.40
CA LEU A 520 8.08 -18.49 -12.84
C LEU A 520 9.52 -18.55 -13.38
N THR A 521 9.88 -19.65 -14.06
CA THR A 521 11.26 -19.86 -14.49
C THR A 521 11.65 -18.89 -15.63
N HIS A 522 12.91 -18.90 -16.05
CA HIS A 522 13.41 -17.98 -17.08
C HIS A 522 13.18 -18.47 -18.52
N GLY A 523 12.61 -19.67 -18.72
CA GLY A 523 12.46 -20.25 -20.06
C GLY A 523 11.43 -21.36 -20.13
N HIS A 524 10.81 -21.53 -21.30
CA HIS A 524 9.63 -22.40 -21.45
C HIS A 524 9.97 -23.87 -21.23
N ALA A 525 11.19 -24.28 -21.61
CA ALA A 525 11.68 -25.64 -21.36
C ALA A 525 11.81 -25.92 -19.85
N HIS A 526 12.22 -24.93 -19.06
CA HIS A 526 12.32 -25.07 -17.60
C HIS A 526 10.94 -25.07 -16.96
N ASP A 527 10.00 -24.23 -17.44
CA ASP A 527 8.60 -24.27 -17.00
C ASP A 527 8.00 -25.66 -17.22
N GLU A 528 8.20 -26.23 -18.42
CA GLU A 528 7.72 -27.56 -18.77
C GLU A 528 8.37 -28.67 -17.91
N THR A 529 9.68 -28.57 -17.65
CA THR A 529 10.41 -29.50 -16.77
C THR A 529 9.79 -29.54 -15.38
N VAL A 530 9.54 -28.38 -14.78
CA VAL A 530 8.93 -28.27 -13.45
C VAL A 530 7.48 -28.78 -13.48
N LEU A 531 6.69 -28.40 -14.48
CA LEU A 531 5.30 -28.82 -14.61
C LEU A 531 5.18 -30.34 -14.76
N LEU A 532 6.01 -30.98 -15.58
CA LEU A 532 6.05 -32.44 -15.73
C LEU A 532 6.35 -33.13 -14.39
N ALA A 533 7.40 -32.68 -13.70
CA ALA A 533 7.80 -33.25 -12.41
C ALA A 533 6.70 -33.11 -11.35
N VAL A 534 6.03 -31.95 -11.29
CA VAL A 534 4.95 -31.68 -10.32
C VAL A 534 3.69 -32.48 -10.66
N LEU A 535 3.29 -32.50 -11.93
CA LEU A 535 2.05 -33.17 -12.37
C LEU A 535 2.19 -34.69 -12.44
N ALA A 536 3.40 -35.24 -12.47
CA ALA A 536 3.65 -36.68 -12.41
C ALA A 536 3.48 -37.28 -11.00
N ARG A 537 3.43 -36.45 -9.95
CA ARG A 537 3.32 -36.93 -8.56
C ARG A 537 2.00 -37.67 -8.30
N ASP A 538 2.02 -38.64 -7.40
CA ASP A 538 0.79 -39.33 -6.97
C ASP A 538 -0.12 -38.39 -6.18
N VAL A 539 0.49 -37.63 -5.25
CA VAL A 539 -0.19 -36.62 -4.45
C VAL A 539 -0.09 -35.28 -5.16
N GLN A 540 -1.22 -34.77 -5.63
CA GLN A 540 -1.29 -33.50 -6.34
C GLN A 540 -1.37 -32.33 -5.35
N PRO A 541 -0.65 -31.22 -5.59
CA PRO A 541 -0.73 -30.02 -4.77
C PRO A 541 -2.12 -29.38 -4.86
N ALA A 542 -2.37 -28.47 -3.91
CA ALA A 542 -3.60 -27.71 -3.86
C ALA A 542 -3.84 -26.81 -5.08
N TYR A 543 -2.73 -26.36 -5.66
CA TYR A 543 -2.75 -25.41 -6.75
C TYR A 543 -1.45 -25.52 -7.54
N VAL A 544 -1.56 -25.45 -8.86
CA VAL A 544 -0.42 -25.29 -9.76
C VAL A 544 -0.71 -24.12 -10.68
N GLY A 545 0.17 -23.15 -10.72
CA GLY A 545 0.09 -22.03 -11.65
C GLY A 545 1.40 -21.84 -12.41
N CYS A 546 1.31 -21.47 -13.67
CA CYS A 546 2.49 -21.21 -14.50
C CYS A 546 2.35 -19.85 -15.20
N ILE A 547 3.42 -19.05 -15.15
CA ILE A 547 3.48 -17.81 -15.92
C ILE A 547 3.54 -18.12 -17.42
N GLY A 548 2.91 -17.27 -18.22
CA GLY A 548 2.92 -17.41 -19.66
C GLY A 548 1.80 -16.60 -20.31
N SER A 549 2.00 -16.19 -21.56
CA SER A 549 0.91 -15.63 -22.36
C SER A 549 -0.08 -16.73 -22.76
N ALA A 550 -1.31 -16.37 -23.13
CA ALA A 550 -2.32 -17.34 -23.57
C ALA A 550 -1.81 -18.26 -24.70
N ARG A 551 -1.02 -17.71 -25.63
CA ARG A 551 -0.37 -18.49 -26.70
C ARG A 551 0.63 -19.51 -26.16
N LYS A 552 1.47 -19.11 -25.19
CA LYS A 552 2.45 -20.01 -24.57
C LYS A 552 1.77 -21.08 -23.73
N ALA A 553 0.70 -20.71 -23.04
CA ALA A 553 -0.12 -21.62 -22.27
C ALA A 553 -0.69 -22.74 -23.15
N ALA A 554 -1.23 -22.41 -24.32
CA ALA A 554 -1.77 -23.41 -25.25
C ALA A 554 -0.71 -24.44 -25.67
N LEU A 555 0.48 -23.98 -26.06
CA LEU A 555 1.58 -24.86 -26.46
C LEU A 555 2.05 -25.76 -25.31
N ALA A 556 2.23 -25.19 -24.11
CA ALA A 556 2.61 -25.97 -22.93
C ALA A 556 1.57 -27.05 -22.58
N ARG A 557 0.27 -26.76 -22.72
CA ARG A 557 -0.79 -27.77 -22.52
C ARG A 557 -0.66 -28.93 -23.51
N GLU A 558 -0.44 -28.64 -24.79
CA GLU A 558 -0.27 -29.67 -25.83
C GLU A 558 0.92 -30.59 -25.53
N HIS A 559 2.06 -30.00 -25.14
CA HIS A 559 3.26 -30.77 -24.82
C HIS A 559 3.12 -31.63 -23.55
N LEU A 560 2.47 -31.10 -22.50
CA LEU A 560 2.21 -31.86 -21.27
C LEU A 560 1.34 -33.10 -21.56
N VAL A 561 0.28 -32.94 -22.35
CA VAL A 561 -0.57 -34.06 -22.77
C VAL A 561 0.19 -35.06 -23.64
N ALA A 562 0.98 -34.57 -24.61
CA ALA A 562 1.82 -35.42 -25.45
C ALA A 562 2.87 -36.20 -24.65
N SER A 563 3.32 -35.64 -23.51
CA SER A 563 4.25 -36.26 -22.57
C SER A 563 3.56 -37.22 -21.57
N GLY A 564 2.26 -37.48 -21.73
CA GLY A 564 1.51 -38.48 -20.96
C GLY A 564 0.87 -37.95 -19.68
N VAL A 565 0.85 -36.64 -19.44
CA VAL A 565 0.11 -36.07 -18.30
C VAL A 565 -1.40 -36.17 -18.58
N PRO A 566 -2.20 -36.72 -17.66
CA PRO A 566 -3.65 -36.79 -17.82
C PRO A 566 -4.27 -35.40 -18.07
N GLN A 567 -5.19 -35.33 -19.04
CA GLN A 567 -5.83 -34.07 -19.45
C GLN A 567 -6.41 -33.29 -18.25
N GLU A 568 -7.06 -33.97 -17.31
CA GLU A 568 -7.63 -33.37 -16.10
C GLU A 568 -6.57 -32.62 -15.27
N ARG A 569 -5.36 -33.18 -15.13
CA ARG A 569 -4.26 -32.53 -14.40
C ARG A 569 -3.74 -31.31 -15.13
N VAL A 570 -3.67 -31.39 -16.46
CA VAL A 570 -3.27 -30.26 -17.31
C VAL A 570 -4.30 -29.13 -17.21
N ASP A 571 -5.59 -29.46 -17.29
CA ASP A 571 -6.70 -28.50 -17.21
C ASP A 571 -6.76 -27.79 -15.86
N ALA A 572 -6.36 -28.48 -14.78
CA ALA A 572 -6.26 -27.90 -13.44
C ALA A 572 -5.13 -26.86 -13.28
N VAL A 573 -4.15 -26.81 -14.19
CA VAL A 573 -3.07 -25.82 -14.14
C VAL A 573 -3.60 -24.43 -14.51
N ALA A 574 -3.42 -23.46 -13.60
CA ALA A 574 -3.71 -22.05 -13.84
C ALA A 574 -2.64 -21.44 -14.76
N MET A 575 -2.96 -21.36 -16.05
CA MET A 575 -2.07 -20.87 -17.08
C MET A 575 -2.88 -20.17 -18.19
N PRO A 576 -2.77 -18.82 -18.35
CA PRO A 576 -1.92 -17.91 -17.58
C PRO A 576 -2.23 -17.85 -16.07
N ILE A 577 -1.19 -17.72 -15.25
CA ILE A 577 -1.30 -17.52 -13.81
C ILE A 577 -1.73 -16.08 -13.45
N GLY A 578 -2.41 -15.92 -12.32
CA GLY A 578 -2.90 -14.66 -11.77
C GLY A 578 -4.36 -14.35 -12.12
N LEU A 579 -5.01 -13.50 -11.33
CA LEU A 579 -6.30 -12.90 -11.70
C LEU A 579 -6.13 -11.89 -12.85
N ALA A 580 -7.14 -11.77 -13.70
CA ALA A 580 -7.15 -10.85 -14.84
C ALA A 580 -7.40 -9.40 -14.38
N ILE A 581 -6.40 -8.79 -13.73
CA ILE A 581 -6.47 -7.42 -13.21
C ILE A 581 -5.74 -6.38 -14.08
N GLY A 582 -5.32 -6.76 -15.29
CA GLY A 582 -4.55 -5.88 -16.17
C GLY A 582 -3.10 -5.66 -15.74
N ALA A 583 -2.52 -6.59 -14.97
CA ALA A 583 -1.17 -6.49 -14.44
C ALA A 583 -0.08 -6.42 -15.53
N VAL A 584 0.86 -5.49 -15.37
CA VAL A 584 2.00 -5.25 -16.29
C VAL A 584 3.34 -5.34 -15.56
N THR A 585 3.45 -4.76 -14.37
CA THR A 585 4.71 -4.74 -13.60
C THR A 585 4.93 -6.03 -12.80
N PRO A 586 6.18 -6.39 -12.41
CA PRO A 586 6.41 -7.57 -11.58
C PRO A 586 5.62 -7.58 -10.26
N ALA A 587 5.43 -6.42 -9.64
CA ALA A 587 4.65 -6.28 -8.41
C ALA A 587 3.15 -6.48 -8.66
N GLU A 588 2.60 -5.94 -9.74
CA GLU A 588 1.20 -6.17 -10.13
C GLU A 588 0.95 -7.64 -10.49
N ILE A 589 1.89 -8.30 -11.17
CA ILE A 589 1.79 -9.73 -11.51
C ILE A 589 1.84 -10.56 -10.23
N ALA A 590 2.77 -10.26 -9.31
CA ALA A 590 2.82 -10.89 -8.00
C ALA A 590 1.50 -10.72 -7.21
N LEU A 591 0.92 -9.51 -7.23
CA LEU A 591 -0.39 -9.22 -6.63
C LEU A 591 -1.50 -10.06 -7.26
N ALA A 592 -1.55 -10.15 -8.59
CA ALA A 592 -2.52 -10.98 -9.32
C ALA A 592 -2.40 -12.47 -8.94
N ILE A 593 -1.18 -12.98 -8.78
CA ILE A 593 -0.89 -14.35 -8.35
C ILE A 593 -1.36 -14.57 -6.92
N VAL A 594 -0.99 -13.69 -5.98
CA VAL A 594 -1.41 -13.79 -4.58
C VAL A 594 -2.92 -13.73 -4.44
N ALA A 595 -3.60 -12.84 -5.17
CA ALA A 595 -5.06 -12.77 -5.17
C ALA A 595 -5.69 -14.09 -5.65
N GLN A 596 -5.12 -14.72 -6.69
CA GLN A 596 -5.60 -16.02 -7.16
C GLN A 596 -5.34 -17.13 -6.14
N LEU A 597 -4.17 -17.16 -5.51
CA LEU A 597 -3.83 -18.12 -4.44
C LEU A 597 -4.80 -18.00 -3.26
N VAL A 598 -5.08 -16.77 -2.81
CA VAL A 598 -6.04 -16.50 -1.72
C VAL A 598 -7.44 -16.97 -2.11
N ARG A 599 -7.89 -16.70 -3.35
CA ARG A 599 -9.19 -17.18 -3.84
C ARG A 599 -9.28 -18.71 -3.81
N ARG A 600 -8.26 -19.41 -4.33
CA ARG A 600 -8.20 -20.89 -4.32
C ARG A 600 -8.18 -21.47 -2.91
N ARG A 601 -7.46 -20.82 -1.99
CA ARG A 601 -7.45 -21.21 -0.58
C ARG A 601 -8.82 -21.00 0.08
N ALA A 602 -9.53 -19.94 -0.28
CA ALA A 602 -10.88 -19.67 0.23
C ALA A 602 -11.92 -20.66 -0.32
N GLU A 603 -11.90 -20.97 -1.61
CA GLU A 603 -12.79 -21.97 -2.24
C GLU A 603 -12.70 -23.34 -1.55
N ARG A 604 -11.50 -23.72 -1.10
CA ARG A 604 -11.26 -24.99 -0.37
C ARG A 604 -11.77 -25.01 1.06
N ARG A 605 -11.92 -23.85 1.70
CA ARG A 605 -12.51 -23.74 3.05
C ARG A 605 -14.02 -23.95 3.02
N GLY A 606 -14.66 -24.08 1.85
CA GLY A 606 -16.11 -24.22 1.71
C GLY A 606 -16.83 -22.88 1.82
N GLU A 607 -17.99 -22.77 1.16
CA GLU A 607 -18.89 -21.63 1.32
C GLU A 607 -19.43 -21.60 2.76
N GLY A 608 -18.89 -20.71 3.60
CA GLY A 608 -19.61 -20.27 4.79
C GLY A 608 -20.94 -19.64 4.37
N PRO A 609 -22.00 -19.68 5.21
CA PRO A 609 -23.29 -19.12 4.85
C PRO A 609 -23.12 -17.60 4.63
N GLY A 610 -23.37 -17.13 3.40
CA GLY A 610 -23.53 -15.70 3.11
C GLY A 610 -22.38 -14.98 2.42
N LYS A 611 -21.85 -15.51 1.31
CA LYS A 611 -21.12 -14.67 0.33
C LYS A 611 -21.89 -14.61 -0.98
N GLY A 612 -22.92 -13.76 -1.02
CA GLY A 612 -23.46 -13.29 -2.30
C GLY A 612 -22.37 -12.64 -3.14
N GLU A 613 -22.40 -12.93 -4.44
CA GLU A 613 -21.48 -12.45 -5.48
C GLU A 613 -21.14 -10.96 -5.28
N ARG A 614 -19.86 -10.65 -5.06
CA ARG A 614 -19.32 -9.30 -5.22
C ARG A 614 -18.56 -9.26 -6.54
N ALA A 615 -19.17 -8.61 -7.53
CA ALA A 615 -18.54 -8.21 -8.80
C ALA A 615 -17.64 -6.98 -8.61
#